data_AF-A0A182T9Q4-F1
#
_entry.id   AF-A0A182T9Q4-F1
#
_cell.length_a   1.000
_cell.length_b   1.000
_cell.length_c   1.000
_cell.angle_alpha   90.00
_cell.angle_beta   90.00
_cell.angle_gamma   90.00
#
_symmetry.space_group_name_H-M   'P 1'
#
loop_
_entity.id
_entity.type
_entity.pdbx_description
1 polymer ?
#
loop_
_entity_poly.entity_id
_entity_poly.type
_entity_poly.pdbx_seq_one_letter_code
_entity_poly.pdbx_strand_id
1 'polypeptide(L)'
;MGKYECVAENSVGTEHTKPTPLYVKVRRVPPTFSRPPEPVYEVMLGANLTLTCVAVGSPMPVVKWRKGVDQDLTPENDVPVGRNVLELTDIRVSTNYTCIAQSSLGVIEATSLVKVQSLPAAPTDVTISEVTATQVRLEWSYKGPEDLQYYVIQYKPKNANQASIVVEPTAHPPLYPGHHE
;
A
#
# COMPACT_ATOMS: atom_id res chain seq x y z
N MET A 1 -12.15 -39.89 10.47
CA MET A 1 -12.85 -41.03 9.86
C MET A 1 -13.86 -41.51 10.88
N GLY A 2 -15.14 -41.56 10.54
CA GLY A 2 -16.20 -42.06 11.43
C GLY A 2 -16.93 -43.21 10.77
N LYS A 3 -17.35 -44.22 11.53
CA LYS A 3 -18.29 -45.23 11.07
C LYS A 3 -19.66 -44.85 11.59
N TYR A 4 -20.65 -44.89 10.72
CA TYR A 4 -22.02 -44.52 11.04
C TYR A 4 -22.92 -45.73 10.76
N GLU A 5 -23.83 -46.00 11.69
CA GLU A 5 -24.91 -46.96 11.53
C GLU A 5 -26.24 -46.26 11.85
N CYS A 6 -27.30 -46.67 11.18
CA CYS A 6 -28.67 -46.28 11.46
C CYS A 6 -29.34 -47.36 12.30
N VAL A 7 -30.16 -46.93 13.26
CA VAL A 7 -30.93 -47.78 14.16
C VAL A 7 -32.40 -47.45 13.98
N ALA A 8 -33.22 -48.47 13.70
CA ALA A 8 -34.67 -48.35 13.63
C ALA A 8 -35.29 -49.07 14.83
N GLU A 9 -36.19 -48.39 15.56
CA GLU A 9 -36.83 -48.91 16.77
C GLU A 9 -38.34 -48.67 16.72
N ASN A 10 -39.10 -49.67 17.15
CA ASN A 10 -40.53 -49.57 17.38
C ASN A 10 -40.93 -50.41 18.62
N SER A 11 -42.24 -50.51 18.91
CA SER A 11 -42.76 -51.25 20.06
C SER A 11 -42.47 -52.76 20.05
N VAL A 12 -42.03 -53.30 18.91
CA VAL A 12 -41.71 -54.73 18.73
C VAL A 12 -40.22 -55.00 18.89
N GLY A 13 -39.36 -54.02 18.58
CA GLY A 13 -37.91 -54.16 18.79
C GLY A 13 -37.07 -53.16 18.00
N THR A 14 -35.77 -53.47 17.91
CA THR A 14 -34.72 -52.60 17.37
C THR A 14 -33.86 -53.35 16.36
N GLU A 15 -33.56 -52.72 15.22
CA GLU A 15 -32.69 -53.27 14.17
C GLU A 15 -31.64 -52.24 13.73
N HIS A 16 -30.44 -52.72 13.40
CA HIS A 16 -29.27 -51.90 13.05
C HIS A 16 -28.83 -52.17 11.61
N THR A 17 -28.46 -51.12 10.88
CA THR A 17 -27.75 -51.27 9.59
C THR A 17 -26.28 -51.67 9.82
N LYS A 18 -25.61 -52.22 8.79
CA LYS A 18 -24.16 -52.45 8.84
C LYS A 18 -23.39 -51.11 8.95
N PRO A 19 -22.38 -50.99 9.84
CA PRO A 19 -21.58 -49.78 9.96
C PRO A 19 -20.90 -49.39 8.65
N THR A 20 -21.12 -48.16 8.19
CA THR A 20 -20.58 -47.61 6.93
C THR A 20 -19.57 -46.49 7.22
N PRO A 21 -18.36 -46.51 6.61
CA PRO A 21 -17.36 -45.47 6.82
C PRO A 21 -17.71 -44.17 6.08
N LEU A 22 -17.56 -43.03 6.76
CA LEU A 22 -17.64 -41.70 6.16
C LEU A 22 -16.23 -41.09 6.04
N TYR A 23 -15.90 -40.68 4.82
CA TYR A 23 -14.66 -39.99 4.48
C TYR A 23 -14.96 -38.52 4.16
N VAL A 24 -14.34 -37.60 4.90
CA VAL A 24 -14.39 -36.17 4.61
C VAL A 24 -13.14 -35.79 3.84
N LYS A 25 -13.28 -35.45 2.56
CA LYS A 25 -12.17 -34.96 1.74
C LYS A 25 -12.07 -33.44 1.90
N VAL A 26 -11.04 -32.98 2.60
CA VAL A 26 -10.75 -31.54 2.72
C VAL A 26 -9.81 -31.12 1.59
N ARG A 27 -10.26 -30.21 0.73
CA ARG A 27 -9.41 -29.60 -0.29
C ARG A 27 -8.43 -28.65 0.39
N ARG A 28 -7.13 -28.86 0.16
CA ARG A 28 -6.05 -27.99 0.65
C ARG A 28 -5.62 -27.01 -0.43
N VAL A 29 -5.47 -25.74 -0.06
CA VAL A 29 -5.11 -24.64 -0.96
C VAL A 29 -4.11 -23.73 -0.22
N PRO A 30 -2.89 -23.52 -0.76
CA PRO A 30 -1.92 -22.59 -0.18
C PRO A 30 -2.49 -21.18 -0.02
N PRO A 31 -1.93 -20.35 0.87
CA PRO A 31 -2.39 -18.99 1.05
C PRO A 31 -2.15 -18.16 -0.20
N THR A 32 -3.10 -17.29 -0.53
CA THR A 32 -3.01 -16.31 -1.64
C THR A 32 -3.64 -15.00 -1.20
N PHE A 33 -3.12 -13.86 -1.66
CA PHE A 33 -3.76 -12.58 -1.41
C PHE A 33 -4.99 -12.42 -2.30
N SER A 34 -6.16 -12.26 -1.69
CA SER A 34 -7.37 -11.86 -2.40
C SER A 34 -7.45 -10.34 -2.54
N ARG A 35 -6.88 -9.61 -1.57
CA ARG A 35 -6.65 -8.17 -1.61
C ARG A 35 -5.32 -7.86 -0.92
N PRO A 36 -4.22 -7.75 -1.68
CA PRO A 36 -2.97 -7.22 -1.13
C PRO A 36 -3.14 -5.72 -0.81
N PRO A 37 -2.30 -5.16 0.07
CA PRO A 37 -2.20 -3.70 0.19
C PRO A 37 -1.61 -3.09 -1.09
N GLU A 38 -1.90 -1.82 -1.37
CA GLU A 38 -1.24 -1.11 -2.47
C GLU A 38 0.27 -1.01 -2.20
N PRO A 39 1.11 -1.07 -3.24
CA PRO A 39 2.56 -1.06 -3.08
C PRO A 39 3.07 0.28 -2.54
N VAL A 40 2.39 1.39 -2.82
CA VAL A 40 2.75 2.72 -2.33
C VAL A 40 1.49 3.50 -1.93
N TYR A 41 1.52 4.13 -0.76
CA TYR A 41 0.55 5.15 -0.35
C TYR A 41 1.26 6.47 -0.11
N GLU A 42 0.82 7.52 -0.78
CA GLU A 42 1.34 8.87 -0.55
C GLU A 42 0.42 9.64 0.40
N VAL A 43 0.98 10.14 1.49
CA VAL A 43 0.22 10.84 2.54
C VAL A 43 0.92 12.12 2.96
N MET A 44 0.16 13.15 3.32
CA MET A 44 0.73 14.37 3.90
C MET A 44 1.26 14.12 5.31
N LEU A 45 2.22 14.93 5.75
CA LEU A 45 2.72 14.93 7.13
C LEU A 45 1.57 15.05 8.14
N GLY A 46 1.49 14.12 9.08
CA GLY A 46 0.47 14.07 10.13
C GLY A 46 -0.86 13.46 9.71
N ALA A 47 -0.98 12.96 8.48
CA ALA A 47 -2.21 12.30 8.01
C ALA A 47 -2.45 10.95 8.71
N ASN A 48 -3.70 10.49 8.62
CA ASN A 48 -4.12 9.16 9.05
C ASN A 48 -4.38 8.28 7.82
N LEU A 49 -4.07 6.99 7.91
CA LEU A 49 -4.22 6.03 6.82
C LEU A 49 -4.69 4.67 7.34
N THR A 50 -5.55 4.01 6.57
CA THR A 50 -6.00 2.65 6.86
C THR A 50 -5.51 1.68 5.79
N LEU A 51 -4.68 0.72 6.20
CA LEU A 51 -4.18 -0.35 5.33
C LEU A 51 -5.04 -1.60 5.52
N THR A 52 -5.56 -2.16 4.43
CA THR A 52 -6.36 -3.40 4.47
C THR A 52 -5.65 -4.51 3.72
N CYS A 53 -5.53 -5.68 4.34
CA CYS A 53 -4.98 -6.87 3.71
C CYS A 53 -5.94 -8.06 3.89
N VAL A 54 -6.17 -8.81 2.82
CA VAL A 54 -7.05 -9.99 2.81
C VAL A 54 -6.35 -11.14 2.10
N ALA A 55 -6.27 -12.29 2.77
CA ALA A 55 -5.71 -13.52 2.25
C ALA A 55 -6.70 -14.68 2.39
N VAL A 56 -6.66 -15.60 1.44
CA VAL A 56 -7.55 -16.76 1.37
C VAL A 56 -6.72 -18.03 1.19
N GLY A 57 -7.23 -19.15 1.67
CA GLY A 57 -6.57 -20.44 1.63
C GLY A 57 -7.40 -21.52 2.33
N SER A 58 -6.94 -22.76 2.24
CA SER A 58 -7.52 -23.87 3.00
C SER A 58 -6.39 -24.72 3.59
N PRO A 59 -6.10 -24.62 4.89
CA PRO A 59 -6.81 -23.82 5.91
C PRO A 59 -6.74 -22.30 5.69
N MET A 60 -7.74 -21.57 6.21
CA MET A 60 -7.79 -20.10 6.11
C MET A 60 -6.55 -19.49 6.80
N PRO A 61 -5.78 -18.61 6.14
CA PRO A 61 -4.56 -18.07 6.72
C PRO A 61 -4.85 -17.04 7.81
N VAL A 62 -3.98 -16.98 8.81
CA VAL A 62 -3.89 -15.83 9.72
C VAL A 62 -3.19 -14.68 9.00
N VAL A 63 -3.55 -13.44 9.32
CA VAL A 63 -3.02 -12.24 8.68
C VAL A 63 -2.49 -11.27 9.73
N LYS A 64 -1.21 -10.93 9.65
CA LYS A 64 -0.53 -10.00 10.56
C LYS A 64 0.15 -8.87 9.82
N TRP A 65 0.37 -7.76 10.53
CA TRP A 65 1.12 -6.61 10.03
C TRP A 65 2.46 -6.49 10.74
N ARG A 66 3.48 -6.09 9.96
CA ARG A 66 4.81 -5.74 10.44
C ARG A 66 5.19 -4.35 9.93
N LYS A 67 5.81 -3.54 10.78
CA LYS A 67 6.42 -2.25 10.43
C LYS A 67 7.92 -2.44 10.26
N GLY A 68 8.49 -1.92 9.18
CA GLY A 68 9.91 -2.05 8.89
C GLY A 68 10.33 -3.51 8.70
N VAL A 69 11.45 -3.90 9.32
CA VAL A 69 12.07 -5.22 9.13
C VAL A 69 11.58 -6.25 10.16
N ASP A 70 11.27 -5.81 11.38
CA ASP A 70 11.15 -6.70 12.55
C ASP A 70 10.05 -6.30 13.56
N GLN A 71 9.40 -5.14 13.41
CA GLN A 71 8.39 -4.70 14.38
C GLN A 71 7.00 -5.28 14.04
N ASP A 72 6.63 -6.41 14.63
CA ASP A 72 5.29 -6.97 14.51
C ASP A 72 4.25 -6.06 15.22
N LEU A 73 3.18 -5.70 14.51
CA LEU A 73 2.13 -4.79 14.98
C LEU A 73 0.87 -5.51 15.45
N THR A 74 0.69 -6.77 15.04
CA THR A 74 -0.45 -7.60 15.44
C THR A 74 -0.06 -8.45 16.65
N PRO A 75 -0.80 -8.38 17.77
CA PRO A 75 -0.52 -9.20 18.95
C PRO A 75 -0.60 -10.70 18.64
N GLU A 76 0.34 -11.50 19.17
CA GLU A 76 0.38 -12.95 18.93
C GLU A 76 -0.86 -13.70 19.46
N ASN A 77 -1.49 -13.18 20.51
CA ASN A 77 -2.63 -13.81 21.17
C ASN A 77 -3.98 -13.55 20.46
N ASP A 78 -4.03 -12.61 19.51
CA ASP A 78 -5.26 -12.20 18.83
C ASP A 78 -4.97 -11.88 17.36
N VAL A 79 -4.49 -12.89 16.62
CA VAL A 79 -4.16 -12.72 15.20
C VAL A 79 -5.42 -12.93 14.34
N PRO A 80 -5.86 -11.92 13.57
CA PRO A 80 -7.03 -12.04 12.72
C PRO A 80 -6.87 -13.11 11.65
N VAL A 81 -7.96 -13.81 11.33
CA VAL A 81 -8.01 -14.83 10.28
C VAL A 81 -8.58 -14.23 8.99
N GLY A 82 -7.86 -14.41 7.88
CA GLY A 82 -8.30 -14.04 6.53
C GLY A 82 -8.25 -12.56 6.20
N ARG A 83 -8.48 -11.66 7.16
CA ARG A 83 -8.48 -10.21 6.95
C ARG A 83 -7.91 -9.48 8.16
N ASN A 84 -6.99 -8.53 7.91
CA ASN A 84 -6.47 -7.64 8.94
C ASN A 84 -6.43 -6.19 8.42
N VAL A 85 -6.84 -5.25 9.28
CA VAL A 85 -6.87 -3.82 9.00
C VAL A 85 -5.94 -3.13 9.98
N LEU A 86 -4.98 -2.38 9.45
CA LEU A 86 -4.05 -1.57 10.23
C LEU A 86 -4.43 -0.10 10.10
N GLU A 87 -4.73 0.54 11.22
CA GLU A 87 -5.01 1.96 11.32
C GLU A 87 -3.74 2.70 11.78
N LEU A 88 -3.28 3.64 10.97
CA LEU A 88 -2.13 4.48 11.22
C LEU A 88 -2.59 5.91 11.48
N THR A 89 -2.09 6.52 12.54
CA THR A 89 -2.40 7.89 12.95
C THR A 89 -1.13 8.74 13.07
N ASP A 90 -1.23 10.04 12.78
CA ASP A 90 -0.11 10.99 12.85
C ASP A 90 1.16 10.48 12.15
N ILE A 91 1.04 10.17 10.85
CA ILE A 91 2.15 9.61 10.06
C ILE A 91 3.16 10.71 9.74
N ARG A 92 4.38 10.58 10.25
CA ARG A 92 5.45 11.59 10.07
C ARG A 92 6.66 11.11 9.29
N VAL A 93 6.86 9.80 9.17
CA VAL A 93 8.05 9.20 8.57
C VAL A 93 7.62 8.17 7.54
N SER A 94 8.26 8.22 6.36
CA SER A 94 8.05 7.20 5.32
C SER A 94 8.50 5.84 5.83
N THR A 95 7.62 4.83 5.80
CA THR A 95 7.90 3.52 6.38
C THR A 95 7.25 2.40 5.57
N ASN A 96 7.95 1.27 5.47
CA ASN A 96 7.39 0.05 4.90
C ASN A 96 6.51 -0.68 5.92
N TYR A 97 5.32 -1.09 5.49
CA TYR A 97 4.41 -1.94 6.23
C TYR A 97 4.19 -3.23 5.44
N THR A 98 4.49 -4.36 6.06
CA THR A 98 4.40 -5.68 5.43
C THR A 98 3.21 -6.44 5.99
N CYS A 99 2.28 -6.82 5.11
CA CYS A 99 1.24 -7.78 5.44
C CYS A 99 1.78 -9.20 5.24
N ILE A 100 1.63 -10.05 6.25
CA ILE A 100 2.11 -11.43 6.26
C ILE A 100 0.89 -12.33 6.46
N ALA A 101 0.64 -13.21 5.50
CA ALA A 101 -0.42 -14.21 5.59
C ALA A 101 0.17 -15.62 5.70
N GLN A 102 -0.22 -16.35 6.74
CA GLN A 102 0.36 -17.64 7.10
C GLN A 102 -0.70 -18.70 7.28
N SER A 103 -0.45 -19.89 6.73
CA SER A 103 -1.23 -21.10 7.00
C SER A 103 -0.28 -22.28 7.22
N SER A 104 -0.83 -23.46 7.54
CA SER A 104 -0.04 -24.69 7.61
C SER A 104 0.59 -25.11 6.27
N LEU A 105 0.22 -24.47 5.16
CA LEU A 105 0.71 -24.77 3.81
C LEU A 105 1.74 -23.75 3.29
N GLY A 106 2.02 -22.69 4.04
CA GLY A 106 3.03 -21.71 3.65
C GLY A 106 2.78 -20.31 4.21
N VAL A 107 3.69 -19.41 3.85
CA VAL A 107 3.69 -17.99 4.21
C VAL A 107 3.84 -17.17 2.93
N ILE A 108 3.08 -16.09 2.82
CA ILE A 108 3.20 -15.08 1.77
C ILE A 108 3.26 -13.69 2.39
N GLU A 109 3.97 -12.78 1.75
CA GLU A 109 4.18 -11.41 2.23
C GLU A 109 3.90 -10.39 1.12
N ALA A 110 3.34 -9.24 1.48
CA ALA A 110 3.15 -8.10 0.60
C ALA A 110 3.49 -6.81 1.33
N THR A 111 4.40 -6.02 0.76
CA THR A 111 4.92 -4.79 1.38
C THR A 111 4.30 -3.56 0.74
N SER A 112 3.92 -2.60 1.58
CA SER A 112 3.41 -1.30 1.21
C SER A 112 4.33 -0.20 1.75
N LEU A 113 4.84 0.66 0.86
CA LEU A 113 5.58 1.86 1.25
C LEU A 113 4.58 2.99 1.52
N VAL A 114 4.45 3.38 2.79
CA VAL A 114 3.74 4.61 3.14
C VAL A 114 4.76 5.74 3.02
N LYS A 115 4.64 6.57 1.97
CA LYS A 115 5.52 7.69 1.64
C LYS A 115 4.90 8.98 2.15
N VAL A 116 5.59 9.65 3.05
CA VAL A 116 5.19 10.98 3.52
C VAL A 116 5.64 12.02 2.51
N GLN A 117 4.68 12.74 1.95
CA GLN A 117 4.94 13.89 1.09
C GLN A 117 5.10 15.15 1.93
N SER A 118 6.10 15.95 1.58
CA SER A 118 6.26 17.32 2.05
C SER A 118 5.80 18.29 0.99
N LEU A 119 5.40 19.48 1.42
CA LEU A 119 5.18 20.59 0.50
C LEU A 119 6.46 20.86 -0.31
N PRO A 120 6.35 21.16 -1.62
CA PRO A 120 7.46 21.66 -2.39
C PRO A 120 8.10 22.89 -1.73
N ALA A 121 9.43 22.96 -1.74
CA ALA A 121 10.12 24.16 -1.29
C ALA A 121 9.79 25.36 -2.19
N ALA A 122 9.87 26.57 -1.67
CA ALA A 122 9.76 27.76 -2.52
C ALA A 122 10.95 27.81 -3.49
N PRO A 123 10.74 28.07 -4.79
CA PRO A 123 11.83 28.39 -5.72
C PRO A 123 12.63 29.59 -5.23
N THR A 124 13.94 29.56 -5.40
CA THR A 124 14.89 30.62 -5.02
C THR A 124 15.51 31.26 -6.26
N ASP A 125 16.22 32.38 -6.07
CA ASP A 125 17.03 33.00 -7.12
C ASP A 125 16.25 33.37 -8.39
N VAL A 126 15.01 33.85 -8.21
CA VAL A 126 14.16 34.29 -9.32
C VAL A 126 14.80 35.52 -9.96
N THR A 127 15.25 35.38 -11.21
CA THR A 127 15.91 36.41 -11.99
C THR A 127 15.25 36.59 -13.35
N ILE A 128 15.40 37.77 -13.92
CA ILE A 128 14.97 38.08 -15.27
C ILE A 128 16.20 37.94 -16.16
N SER A 129 16.22 36.94 -17.04
CA SER A 129 17.36 36.72 -17.94
C SER A 129 17.23 37.50 -19.26
N GLU A 130 16.01 37.66 -19.77
CA GLU A 130 15.75 38.39 -21.02
C GLU A 130 14.44 39.18 -20.96
N VAL A 131 14.43 40.36 -21.58
CA VAL A 131 13.25 41.21 -21.71
C VAL A 131 13.13 41.69 -23.16
N THR A 132 11.96 41.45 -23.76
CA THR A 132 11.58 41.99 -25.06
C THR A 132 10.34 42.87 -24.92
N ALA A 133 9.87 43.47 -26.02
CA ALA A 133 8.66 44.29 -26.01
C ALA A 133 7.39 43.51 -25.60
N THR A 134 7.38 42.18 -25.74
CA THR A 134 6.20 41.33 -25.51
C THR A 134 6.44 40.14 -24.58
N GLN A 135 7.69 39.87 -24.19
CA GLN A 135 8.04 38.69 -23.41
C GLN A 135 9.08 39.02 -22.34
N VAL A 136 9.00 38.30 -21.22
CA VAL A 136 9.99 38.32 -20.14
C VAL A 136 10.38 36.87 -19.87
N ARG A 137 11.68 36.58 -19.82
CA ARG A 137 12.22 35.28 -19.47
C ARG A 137 12.62 35.28 -18.00
N LEU A 138 12.10 34.30 -17.27
CA LEU A 138 12.40 34.11 -15.85
C LEU A 138 13.24 32.85 -15.68
N GLU A 139 14.24 32.94 -14.81
CA GLU A 139 15.07 31.82 -14.39
C GLU A 139 15.05 31.75 -12.86
N TRP A 140 15.04 30.52 -12.33
CA TRP A 140 15.00 30.29 -10.88
C TRP A 140 15.69 28.96 -10.55
N SER A 141 16.06 28.81 -9.28
CA SER A 141 16.58 27.57 -8.72
C SER A 141 15.53 26.89 -7.85
N TYR A 142 15.54 25.56 -7.80
CA TYR A 142 14.66 24.79 -6.92
C TYR A 142 15.47 23.73 -6.18
N LYS A 143 15.33 23.71 -4.85
CA LYS A 143 15.96 22.73 -3.96
C LYS A 143 14.87 22.04 -3.15
N GLY A 144 14.25 21.04 -3.76
CA GLY A 144 13.19 20.24 -3.14
C GLY A 144 13.13 18.84 -3.74
N PRO A 145 12.05 18.09 -3.46
CA PRO A 145 11.86 16.75 -3.99
C PRO A 145 11.90 16.70 -5.53
N GLU A 146 12.48 15.63 -6.08
CA GLU A 146 12.59 15.43 -7.54
C GLU A 146 11.25 15.15 -8.22
N ASP A 147 10.21 14.81 -7.46
CA ASP A 147 8.85 14.51 -7.95
C ASP A 147 7.96 15.76 -8.11
N LEU A 148 8.57 16.95 -8.15
CA LEU A 148 7.88 18.20 -8.47
C LEU A 148 7.18 18.09 -9.84
N GLN A 149 5.87 18.37 -9.87
CA GLN A 149 5.05 18.20 -11.07
C GLN A 149 5.06 19.43 -11.98
N TYR A 150 4.98 20.63 -11.41
CA TYR A 150 4.93 21.91 -12.14
C TYR A 150 5.25 23.09 -11.22
N TYR A 151 5.59 24.23 -11.82
CA TYR A 151 5.65 25.53 -11.18
C TYR A 151 4.43 26.38 -11.59
N VAL A 152 4.06 27.32 -10.72
CA VAL A 152 3.02 28.33 -11.02
C VAL A 152 3.66 29.72 -10.95
N ILE A 153 3.73 30.38 -12.10
CA ILE A 153 4.21 31.75 -12.22
C ILE A 153 3.04 32.69 -12.00
N GLN A 154 3.08 33.50 -10.95
CA GLN A 154 2.07 34.53 -10.67
C GLN A 154 2.59 35.91 -11.07
N TYR A 155 1.81 36.68 -11.83
CA TYR A 155 2.17 38.03 -12.26
C TYR A 155 0.97 38.96 -12.22
N LYS A 156 1.21 40.26 -12.02
CA LYS A 156 0.16 41.27 -11.92
C LYS A 156 0.60 42.58 -12.59
N PRO A 157 -0.09 43.05 -13.65
CA PRO A 157 0.09 44.39 -14.15
C PRO A 157 -0.33 45.42 -13.10
N LYS A 158 0.33 46.60 -13.07
CA LYS A 158 0.14 47.62 -12.03
C LYS A 158 -1.33 47.97 -11.73
N ASN A 159 -2.19 47.93 -12.76
CA ASN A 159 -3.61 48.29 -12.67
C ASN A 159 -4.58 47.14 -13.02
N ALA A 160 -4.13 45.88 -13.00
CA ALA A 160 -4.97 44.74 -13.36
C ALA A 160 -4.98 43.68 -12.25
N ASN A 161 -5.86 42.69 -12.39
CA ASN A 161 -5.92 41.55 -11.49
C ASN A 161 -4.71 40.64 -11.67
N GLN A 162 -4.41 39.85 -10.64
CA GLN A 162 -3.33 38.85 -10.69
C GLN A 162 -3.71 37.74 -11.69
N ALA A 163 -2.76 37.35 -12.51
CA ALA A 163 -2.85 36.23 -13.43
C ALA A 163 -1.77 35.18 -13.08
N SER A 164 -1.96 33.96 -13.58
CA SER A 164 -1.06 32.84 -13.31
C SER A 164 -0.84 31.98 -14.55
N ILE A 165 0.38 31.45 -14.69
CA ILE A 165 0.78 30.52 -15.76
C ILE A 165 1.38 29.28 -15.10
N VAL A 166 1.03 28.10 -15.61
CA VAL A 166 1.59 26.82 -15.16
C VAL A 166 2.71 26.40 -16.11
N VAL A 167 3.84 25.96 -15.59
CA VAL A 167 4.98 25.48 -16.38
C VAL A 167 5.53 24.19 -15.80
N GLU A 168 5.89 23.24 -16.64
CA GLU A 168 6.51 21.97 -16.22
C GLU A 168 8.00 22.19 -15.87
N PRO A 169 8.60 21.39 -14.98
CA PRO A 169 10.03 21.43 -14.74
C PRO A 169 10.76 21.04 -16.02
N THR A 170 11.69 21.87 -16.49
CA THR A 170 12.57 21.51 -17.61
C THR A 170 13.36 20.27 -17.24
N ALA A 171 13.18 19.18 -17.99
CA ALA A 171 13.92 17.94 -17.83
C ALA A 171 15.43 18.24 -17.88
N HIS A 172 16.18 17.83 -16.85
CA HIS A 172 17.63 17.84 -16.94
C HIS A 172 18.04 16.86 -18.05
N PRO A 173 18.91 17.25 -19.00
CA PRO A 173 19.43 16.31 -19.98
C PRO A 173 20.15 15.16 -19.24
N PRO A 174 20.01 13.90 -19.68
CA PRO A 174 20.69 12.79 -19.04
C PRO A 174 22.20 13.03 -19.10
N LEU A 175 22.85 13.05 -17.93
CA LEU A 175 24.29 12.98 -17.82
C LEU A 175 24.71 11.59 -18.30
N TYR A 176 25.07 11.45 -19.58
CA TYR A 176 25.79 10.27 -20.04
C TYR A 176 27.14 10.23 -19.34
N PRO A 177 27.49 9.18 -18.58
CA PRO A 177 28.86 9.03 -18.11
C PRO A 177 29.74 8.78 -19.33
N GLY A 178 30.68 9.71 -19.57
CA GLY A 178 31.71 9.56 -20.58
C GLY A 178 32.49 8.27 -20.32
N HIS A 179 32.49 7.38 -21.32
CA HIS A 179 33.48 6.32 -21.41
C HIS A 179 34.87 6.98 -21.51
N HIS A 180 35.66 6.84 -20.46
CA HIS A 180 37.11 6.95 -20.58
C HIS A 180 37.63 5.60 -21.08
N GLU A 181 38.13 5.59 -22.33
CA GLU A 181 39.10 4.61 -22.83
C GLU A 181 40.44 4.75 -22.12
#